data_AF-A0A5C3E7I1-F1
#
_entry.id   AF-A0A5C3E7I1-F1
#
_cell.length_a   1.000
_cell.length_b   1.000
_cell.length_c   1.000
_cell.angle_alpha   90.00
_cell.angle_beta   90.00
_cell.angle_gamma   90.00
#
_symmetry.space_group_name_H-M   'P 1'
#
loop_
_entity.id
_entity.type
_entity.pdbx_description
1 polymer ?
#
loop_
_entity_poly.entity_id
_entity_poly.type
_entity_poly.pdbx_seq_one_letter_code
_entity_poly.pdbx_strand_id
1 'polypeptide(L)'
;MNSLYNQALRQFSSIQSDISRIDSEGDSASSTAFGPVTVSLTSLERTIDEYENLAKKELIQSKQDKALTRVSKFRVDYAELSSQLARLKTKGSLSNGNSSSANGSSSTLRSPTNPGFGNQSAANRRASSIAESPFSLHARYSAPQQQQHDPLAAYKMNASAAAMFGDGGGGGFSARESHALREHSFIQQTEQQLDAFIAQGREVFGNLVEQRGILKGTQRRLRDAANTLGLSRNVIGYIERRSTQDNIIFAVGAIFTLVCFWYIYKWFG
;
A
#
# COMPACT_ATOMS: atom_id res chain seq x y z
N MET A 1 -20.75 -6.49 -11.98
CA MET A 1 -19.58 -6.75 -12.85
C MET A 1 -18.97 -5.46 -13.40
N ASN A 2 -19.64 -4.68 -14.25
CA ASN A 2 -19.05 -3.46 -14.82
C ASN A 2 -18.70 -2.38 -13.79
N SER A 3 -19.48 -2.23 -12.72
CA SER A 3 -19.16 -1.30 -11.63
C SER A 3 -17.84 -1.64 -10.94
N LEU A 4 -17.67 -2.91 -10.53
CA LEU A 4 -16.44 -3.41 -9.92
C LEU A 4 -15.22 -3.27 -10.84
N TYR A 5 -15.39 -3.53 -12.13
CA TYR A 5 -14.32 -3.31 -13.11
C TYR A 5 -13.85 -1.85 -13.13
N ASN A 6 -14.79 -0.89 -13.21
CA ASN A 6 -14.45 0.53 -13.20
C ASN A 6 -13.86 0.99 -11.86
N GLN A 7 -14.33 0.42 -10.75
CA GLN A 7 -13.77 0.67 -9.42
C GLN A 7 -12.32 0.18 -9.34
N ALA A 8 -12.04 -1.06 -9.74
CA ALA A 8 -10.69 -1.61 -9.78
C ALA A 8 -9.77 -0.78 -10.67
N LEU A 9 -10.27 -0.29 -11.81
CA LEU A 9 -9.51 0.58 -12.72
C LEU A 9 -9.11 1.91 -12.05
N ARG A 10 -10.06 2.55 -11.34
CA ARG A 10 -9.80 3.80 -10.60
C ARG A 10 -8.82 3.58 -9.44
N GLN A 11 -8.98 2.48 -8.70
CA GLN A 11 -8.07 2.09 -7.63
C GLN A 11 -6.65 1.89 -8.19
N PHE A 12 -6.52 1.19 -9.30
CA PHE A 12 -5.25 0.98 -9.98
C PHE A 12 -4.57 2.30 -10.38
N SER A 13 -5.29 3.20 -11.07
CA SER A 13 -4.73 4.50 -11.48
C SER A 13 -4.32 5.37 -10.29
N SER A 14 -5.09 5.34 -9.19
CA SER A 14 -4.72 6.04 -7.95
C SER A 14 -3.43 5.48 -7.35
N ILE A 15 -3.34 4.16 -7.20
CA ILE A 15 -2.16 3.49 -6.63
C ILE A 15 -0.92 3.78 -7.48
N GLN A 16 -1.06 3.75 -8.81
CA GLN A 16 0.04 4.06 -9.71
C GLN A 16 0.52 5.51 -9.57
N SER A 17 -0.40 6.46 -9.39
CA SER A 17 -0.06 7.85 -9.10
C SER A 17 0.58 8.03 -7.73
N ASP A 18 0.13 7.29 -6.71
CA ASP A 18 0.69 7.38 -5.36
C ASP A 18 2.09 6.77 -5.30
N ILE A 19 2.31 5.65 -5.99
CA ILE A 19 3.63 5.02 -6.14
C ILE A 19 4.60 5.94 -6.89
N SER A 20 4.16 6.58 -7.98
CA SER A 20 5.04 7.49 -8.73
C SER A 20 5.39 8.75 -7.94
N ARG A 21 4.46 9.26 -7.12
CA ARG A 21 4.72 10.35 -6.15
C ARG A 21 5.77 9.94 -5.12
N ILE A 22 5.63 8.75 -4.53
CA ILE A 22 6.61 8.24 -3.55
C ILE A 22 7.98 8.02 -4.18
N ASP A 23 8.05 7.52 -5.41
CA ASP A 23 9.33 7.35 -6.12
C ASP A 23 10.01 8.68 -6.43
N SER A 24 9.22 9.72 -6.74
CA SER A 24 9.74 11.07 -6.96
C SER A 24 10.12 11.81 -5.68
N GLU A 25 9.48 11.52 -4.55
CA GLU A 25 9.92 11.98 -3.22
C GLU A 25 11.16 11.24 -2.70
N GLY A 26 11.44 10.02 -3.18
CA GLY A 26 12.74 9.33 -3.13
C GLY A 26 13.40 9.27 -1.74
N ASP A 27 14.26 10.24 -1.45
CA ASP A 27 15.04 10.36 -0.20
C ASP A 27 14.31 11.11 0.93
N SER A 28 13.25 11.87 0.62
CA SER A 28 12.42 12.58 1.60
C SER A 28 11.13 11.82 1.96
N ALA A 29 10.86 10.70 1.28
CA ALA A 29 9.65 9.93 1.47
C ALA A 29 9.65 9.32 2.88
N SER A 30 8.91 9.95 3.79
CA SER A 30 8.70 9.44 5.15
C SER A 30 8.17 8.00 5.09
N SER A 31 8.63 7.13 5.98
CA SER A 31 8.16 5.73 6.06
C SER A 31 6.64 5.61 6.21
N THR A 32 6.00 6.68 6.68
CA THR A 32 4.56 6.89 6.79
C THR A 32 3.83 6.99 5.44
N ALA A 33 4.48 7.45 4.37
CA ALA A 33 3.90 7.59 3.04
C ALA A 33 3.49 6.24 2.41
N PHE A 34 4.11 5.15 2.85
CA PHE A 34 3.80 3.80 2.37
C PHE A 34 2.51 3.21 2.95
N GLY A 35 2.03 3.72 4.10
CA GLY A 35 0.85 3.18 4.80
C GLY A 35 -0.42 3.25 3.95
N PRO A 36 -0.82 4.43 3.44
CA PRO A 36 -2.00 4.59 2.60
C PRO A 36 -1.97 3.72 1.33
N VAL A 37 -0.80 3.61 0.68
CA VAL A 37 -0.63 2.81 -0.54
C VAL A 37 -0.76 1.31 -0.25
N THR A 38 -0.27 0.86 0.91
CA THR A 38 -0.41 -0.55 1.33
C THR A 38 -1.88 -0.90 1.59
N VAL A 39 -2.65 0.03 2.18
CA VAL A 39 -4.10 -0.15 2.40
C VAL A 39 -4.86 -0.18 1.08
N SER A 40 -4.58 0.74 0.16
CA SER A 40 -5.25 0.78 -1.15
C SER A 40 -4.92 -0.44 -2.01
N LEU A 41 -3.69 -0.97 -1.91
CA LEU A 41 -3.28 -2.23 -2.54
C LEU A 41 -4.08 -3.42 -2.00
N THR A 42 -4.26 -3.51 -0.68
CA THR A 42 -5.09 -4.58 -0.07
C THR A 42 -6.57 -4.45 -0.45
N SER A 43 -7.06 -3.20 -0.59
CA SER A 43 -8.42 -2.93 -1.08
C SER A 43 -8.60 -3.38 -2.53
N LEU A 44 -7.62 -3.12 -3.40
CA LEU A 44 -7.61 -3.57 -4.79
C LEU A 44 -7.66 -5.10 -4.89
N GLU A 45 -6.88 -5.81 -4.06
CA GLU A 45 -6.90 -7.28 -4.00
C GLU A 45 -8.31 -7.83 -3.73
N ARG A 46 -9.02 -7.23 -2.75
CA ARG A 46 -10.42 -7.60 -2.45
C ARG A 46 -11.35 -7.33 -3.63
N THR A 47 -11.22 -6.17 -4.27
CA THR A 47 -12.05 -5.83 -5.45
C THR A 47 -11.81 -6.83 -6.59
N ILE A 48 -10.57 -7.28 -6.80
CA ILE A 48 -10.21 -8.30 -7.80
C ILE A 48 -10.85 -9.65 -7.44
N ASP A 49 -10.76 -10.08 -6.18
CA ASP A 49 -11.36 -11.32 -5.71
C ASP A 49 -12.89 -11.31 -5.84
N GLU A 50 -13.55 -10.20 -5.51
CA GLU A 50 -14.99 -10.02 -5.69
C GLU A 50 -15.38 -10.05 -7.17
N TYR A 51 -14.59 -9.41 -8.03
CA TYR A 51 -14.80 -9.42 -9.48
C TYR A 51 -14.62 -10.83 -10.07
N GLU A 52 -13.62 -11.59 -9.61
CA GLU A 52 -13.39 -12.98 -10.00
C GLU A 52 -14.54 -13.90 -9.56
N ASN A 53 -15.03 -13.73 -8.33
CA ASN A 53 -16.16 -14.52 -7.84
C ASN A 53 -17.44 -14.25 -8.65
N LEU A 54 -17.68 -12.99 -9.05
CA LEU A 54 -18.75 -12.65 -9.98
C LEU A 54 -18.51 -13.25 -11.38
N ALA A 55 -17.29 -13.19 -11.90
CA ALA A 55 -16.92 -13.79 -13.18
C ALA A 55 -17.24 -15.29 -13.24
N LYS A 56 -16.90 -16.04 -12.18
CA LYS A 56 -17.18 -17.47 -12.09
C LYS A 56 -18.67 -17.80 -12.01
N LYS A 57 -19.50 -16.90 -11.47
CA LYS A 57 -20.96 -17.06 -11.33
C LYS A 57 -21.75 -16.62 -12.56
N GLU A 58 -21.11 -15.99 -13.53
CA GLU A 58 -21.78 -15.53 -14.75
C GLU A 58 -22.22 -16.72 -15.60
N LEU A 59 -23.51 -16.76 -15.95
CA LEU A 59 -24.12 -17.86 -16.73
C LEU A 59 -23.83 -17.76 -18.23
N ILE A 60 -23.43 -16.58 -18.72
CA ILE A 60 -23.15 -16.35 -20.15
C ILE A 60 -21.66 -16.55 -20.39
N GLN A 61 -21.30 -17.63 -21.07
CA GLN A 61 -19.90 -18.03 -21.34
C GLN A 61 -19.06 -16.90 -21.96
N SER A 62 -19.58 -16.20 -22.97
CA SER A 62 -18.85 -15.11 -23.63
C SER A 62 -18.58 -13.89 -22.73
N LYS A 63 -19.43 -13.65 -21.72
CA LYS A 63 -19.22 -12.59 -20.73
C LYS A 63 -18.28 -13.06 -19.62
N GLN A 64 -18.40 -14.32 -19.22
CA GLN A 64 -17.50 -14.97 -18.28
C GLN A 64 -16.06 -14.94 -18.80
N ASP A 65 -15.81 -15.37 -20.04
CA ASP A 65 -14.47 -15.41 -20.63
C ASP A 65 -13.84 -14.00 -20.67
N LYS A 66 -14.62 -12.98 -21.08
CA LYS A 66 -14.19 -11.58 -21.04
C LYS A 66 -13.87 -11.10 -19.62
N ALA A 67 -14.66 -11.49 -18.63
CA ALA A 67 -14.44 -11.12 -17.24
C ALA A 67 -13.19 -11.83 -16.67
N LEU A 68 -12.97 -13.11 -16.98
CA LEU A 68 -11.79 -13.86 -16.56
C LEU A 68 -10.51 -13.32 -17.18
N THR A 69 -10.52 -12.93 -18.46
CA THR A 69 -9.37 -12.25 -19.08
C THR A 69 -9.05 -10.93 -18.38
N ARG A 70 -10.07 -10.16 -17.99
CA ARG A 70 -9.88 -8.92 -17.21
C ARG A 70 -9.33 -9.19 -15.81
N VAL A 71 -9.80 -10.23 -15.13
CA VAL A 71 -9.24 -10.67 -13.83
C VAL A 71 -7.77 -11.04 -13.99
N SER A 72 -7.42 -11.85 -15.00
CA SER A 72 -6.03 -12.24 -15.26
C SER A 72 -5.14 -11.01 -15.47
N LYS A 73 -5.61 -10.01 -16.21
CA LYS A 73 -4.89 -8.74 -16.38
C LYS A 73 -4.69 -8.04 -15.03
N PHE A 74 -5.75 -7.87 -14.24
CA PHE A 74 -5.64 -7.22 -12.93
C PHE A 74 -4.71 -7.97 -11.96
N ARG A 75 -4.59 -9.29 -12.05
CA ARG A 75 -3.64 -10.08 -11.24
C ARG A 75 -2.19 -9.78 -11.61
N VAL A 76 -1.89 -9.65 -12.91
CA VAL A 76 -0.57 -9.25 -13.40
C VAL A 76 -0.26 -7.82 -12.95
N ASP A 77 -1.20 -6.90 -13.16
CA ASP A 77 -1.09 -5.49 -12.77
C ASP A 77 -0.86 -5.34 -11.25
N TYR A 78 -1.57 -6.12 -10.42
CA TYR A 78 -1.39 -6.16 -8.96
C TYR A 78 0.01 -6.66 -8.57
N ALA A 79 0.48 -7.74 -9.21
CA ALA A 79 1.82 -8.28 -8.93
C ALA A 79 2.91 -7.25 -9.26
N GLU A 80 2.75 -6.51 -10.36
CA GLU A 80 3.67 -5.42 -10.72
C GLU A 80 3.67 -4.32 -9.65
N LEU A 81 2.50 -3.79 -9.28
CA LEU A 81 2.39 -2.75 -8.24
C LEU A 81 2.99 -3.19 -6.90
N SER A 82 2.75 -4.44 -6.49
CA SER A 82 3.31 -5.01 -5.26
C SER A 82 4.85 -5.05 -5.31
N SER A 83 5.43 -5.38 -6.46
CA SER A 83 6.88 -5.40 -6.66
C SER A 83 7.48 -4.00 -6.65
N GLN A 84 6.78 -3.00 -7.21
CA GLN A 84 7.21 -1.59 -7.19
C GLN A 84 7.23 -1.05 -5.76
N LEU A 85 6.18 -1.32 -4.98
CA LEU A 85 6.11 -0.92 -3.56
C LEU A 85 7.23 -1.57 -2.74
N ALA A 86 7.49 -2.87 -2.94
CA ALA A 86 8.58 -3.57 -2.26
C ALA A 86 9.96 -2.98 -2.59
N ARG A 87 10.20 -2.62 -3.85
CA ARG A 87 11.43 -1.94 -4.30
C ARG A 87 11.58 -0.56 -3.66
N LEU A 88 10.52 0.24 -3.65
CA LEU A 88 10.52 1.57 -3.05
C LEU A 88 10.73 1.54 -1.54
N LYS A 89 10.10 0.59 -0.84
CA LYS A 89 10.30 0.39 0.59
C LYS A 89 11.75 0.02 0.91
N THR A 90 12.36 -0.83 0.08
CA THR A 90 13.77 -1.21 0.21
C THR A 90 14.68 -0.01 -0.06
N LYS A 91 14.43 0.76 -1.12
CA LYS A 91 15.14 2.00 -1.46
C LYS A 91 15.10 3.03 -0.32
N GLY A 92 13.91 3.30 0.23
CA GLY A 92 13.75 4.21 1.38
C GLY A 92 14.38 3.71 2.68
N SER A 93 14.37 2.39 2.93
CA SER A 93 14.99 1.81 4.13
C SER A 93 16.52 1.82 4.08
N LEU A 94 17.14 1.69 2.89
CA LEU A 94 18.58 1.82 2.73
C LEU A 94 19.08 3.26 2.92
N SER A 95 18.30 4.26 2.49
CA SER A 95 18.66 5.69 2.65
C SER A 95 18.68 6.11 4.14
N ASN A 96 17.75 5.59 4.95
CA ASN A 96 17.65 5.90 6.38
C ASN A 96 18.61 5.09 7.29
N GLY A 97 19.32 4.10 6.74
CA GLY A 97 20.21 3.20 7.49
C GLY A 97 21.64 3.70 7.67
N ASN A 98 22.02 4.85 7.10
CA ASN A 98 23.43 5.27 7.01
C ASN A 98 23.83 6.39 8.00
N SER A 99 23.06 6.64 9.06
CA SER A 99 23.35 7.71 10.03
C SER A 99 23.54 7.25 11.48
N SER A 100 23.65 5.93 11.77
CA SER A 100 23.73 5.48 13.18
C SER A 100 24.49 4.18 13.49
N SER A 101 25.63 3.87 12.85
CA SER A 101 26.68 3.04 13.49
C SER A 101 27.92 2.86 12.61
N ALA A 102 28.90 3.74 12.81
CA ALA A 102 30.32 3.40 12.66
C ALA A 102 31.17 4.57 13.20
N ASN A 103 31.11 4.82 14.50
CA ASN A 103 32.23 5.49 15.15
C ASN A 103 32.55 4.75 16.45
N GLY A 104 33.24 3.62 16.29
CA GLY A 104 34.04 3.05 17.37
C GLY A 104 35.19 4.02 17.63
N SER A 105 35.01 4.89 18.61
CA SER A 105 36.08 5.71 19.16
C SER A 105 35.88 5.75 20.66
N SER A 106 36.79 5.04 21.33
CA SER A 106 36.96 4.94 22.78
C SER A 106 36.74 6.26 23.51
N SER A 107 35.75 6.30 24.40
CA SER A 107 35.61 7.34 25.41
C SER A 107 36.51 7.02 26.60
N THR A 108 37.77 7.43 26.53
CA THR A 108 38.53 7.77 27.74
C THR A 108 38.13 9.17 28.19
N LEU A 109 37.91 9.32 29.50
CA LEU A 109 37.51 10.54 30.18
C LEU A 109 38.44 11.72 29.82
N ARG A 110 37.87 12.89 29.51
CA ARG A 110 38.37 14.19 30.03
C ARG A 110 37.45 15.38 29.75
N SER A 111 37.47 16.28 30.74
CA SER A 111 36.72 17.51 30.95
C SER A 111 37.10 18.68 30.01
N PRO A 112 36.37 19.82 30.04
CA PRO A 112 36.32 20.83 28.98
C PRO A 112 37.38 21.93 29.15
N THR A 113 37.99 22.35 28.04
CA THR A 113 38.67 23.65 27.92
C THR A 113 38.58 24.17 26.49
N ASN A 114 37.84 25.26 26.30
CA ASN A 114 37.94 26.20 25.17
C ASN A 114 39.30 26.96 25.28
N PRO A 115 40.04 27.29 24.19
CA PRO A 115 39.69 28.44 23.35
C PRO A 115 40.12 28.39 21.86
N GLY A 116 39.40 29.15 21.01
CA GLY A 116 40.05 30.07 20.04
C GLY A 116 40.01 29.75 18.53
N PHE A 117 39.25 30.60 17.81
CA PHE A 117 39.49 31.22 16.49
C PHE A 117 39.68 30.38 15.21
N GLY A 118 38.89 30.72 14.18
CA GLY A 118 39.17 30.41 12.77
C GLY A 118 38.00 30.71 11.82
N ASN A 119 37.99 31.90 11.24
CA ASN A 119 37.17 32.31 10.09
C ASN A 119 37.20 31.26 8.95
N GLN A 120 36.11 31.17 8.16
CA GLN A 120 36.17 31.26 6.69
C GLN A 120 34.77 31.37 6.05
N SER A 121 34.72 32.27 5.08
CA SER A 121 33.60 32.83 4.34
C SER A 121 33.11 31.94 3.19
N ALA A 122 31.83 32.02 2.79
CA ALA A 122 31.41 31.84 1.40
C ALA A 122 29.98 32.34 1.11
N ALA A 123 29.92 33.47 0.40
CA ALA A 123 29.06 33.79 -0.76
C ALA A 123 27.57 33.35 -0.81
N ASN A 124 26.69 34.33 -0.57
CA ASN A 124 25.73 34.91 -1.52
C ASN A 124 25.25 34.01 -2.69
N ARG A 125 23.95 33.67 -2.73
CA ARG A 125 23.18 33.53 -3.98
C ARG A 125 21.68 33.76 -3.73
N ARG A 126 21.12 34.71 -4.51
CA ARG A 126 19.73 35.19 -4.48
C ARG A 126 18.82 34.40 -5.44
N ALA A 127 17.57 34.24 -5.00
CA ALA A 127 16.26 34.10 -5.67
C ALA A 127 16.12 33.88 -7.19
N SER A 128 15.16 33.01 -7.56
CA SER A 128 13.98 33.38 -8.37
C SER A 128 12.94 32.25 -8.46
N SER A 129 11.68 32.62 -8.29
CA SER A 129 10.44 31.86 -8.54
C SER A 129 9.95 32.06 -9.97
N ILE A 130 9.30 31.07 -10.60
CA ILE A 130 8.12 31.18 -11.49
C ILE A 130 7.81 29.81 -12.13
N ALA A 131 6.50 29.54 -12.25
CA ALA A 131 5.79 28.64 -13.19
C ALA A 131 4.89 27.61 -12.51
N GLU A 132 3.60 27.94 -12.51
CA GLU A 132 2.46 27.28 -11.88
C GLU A 132 1.98 26.00 -12.57
N SER A 133 1.21 25.21 -11.81
CA SER A 133 0.46 24.04 -12.27
C SER A 133 -1.01 24.41 -12.59
N PRO A 134 -1.63 23.80 -13.62
CA PRO A 134 -3.02 24.09 -13.97
C PRO A 134 -3.98 22.97 -13.53
N PHE A 135 -4.43 22.97 -12.26
CA PHE A 135 -5.80 22.61 -11.84
C PHE A 135 -5.89 22.56 -10.30
N SER A 136 -6.20 23.69 -9.67
CA SER A 136 -6.80 23.72 -8.33
C SER A 136 -7.90 24.78 -8.30
N LEU A 137 -9.13 24.34 -8.10
CA LEU A 137 -10.32 25.18 -8.01
C LEU A 137 -10.80 25.16 -6.55
N HIS A 138 -11.01 26.36 -5.99
CA HIS A 138 -11.67 26.72 -4.71
C HIS A 138 -10.78 26.93 -3.48
N ALA A 139 -10.49 28.20 -3.15
CA ALA A 139 -11.22 28.98 -2.13
C ALA A 139 -10.48 30.31 -1.91
N ARG A 140 -11.15 31.42 -2.18
CA ARG A 140 -10.61 32.78 -2.24
C ARG A 140 -10.96 33.52 -0.95
N TYR A 141 -10.05 33.61 0.02
CA TYR A 141 -9.99 34.69 1.01
C TYR A 141 -8.55 34.79 1.55
N SER A 142 -7.94 35.96 1.31
CA SER A 142 -6.81 36.61 2.04
C SER A 142 -5.70 35.74 2.65
N ALA A 143 -4.50 35.88 2.06
CA ALA A 143 -3.21 35.43 2.58
C ALA A 143 -2.90 35.97 4.01
N PRO A 144 -2.01 35.29 4.78
CA PRO A 144 -0.57 35.39 4.51
C PRO A 144 0.18 34.05 4.44
N GLN A 145 1.10 34.00 3.47
CA GLN A 145 2.35 33.23 3.35
C GLN A 145 2.42 31.81 3.96
N GLN A 146 2.29 30.82 3.09
CA GLN A 146 2.71 29.43 3.33
C GLN A 146 4.24 29.35 3.38
N GLN A 147 4.79 29.21 4.58
CA GLN A 147 6.17 28.81 4.80
C GLN A 147 6.28 27.29 4.66
N GLN A 148 7.10 26.87 3.70
CA GLN A 148 7.67 25.52 3.65
C GLN A 148 8.21 25.18 5.04
N HIS A 149 7.61 24.19 5.70
CA HIS A 149 8.04 23.70 7.00
C HIS A 149 9.35 22.90 6.82
N ASP A 150 10.43 23.65 6.74
CA ASP A 150 11.78 23.18 6.99
C ASP A 150 11.85 22.86 8.50
N PRO A 151 12.05 21.61 8.96
CA PRO A 151 12.00 21.23 10.37
C PRO A 151 13.09 21.93 11.22
N LEU A 152 14.07 22.55 10.57
CA LEU A 152 15.07 23.41 11.19
C LEU A 152 14.67 24.90 11.24
N ALA A 153 13.52 25.29 10.69
CA ALA A 153 13.02 26.66 10.73
C ALA A 153 12.72 27.12 12.17
N ALA A 154 12.32 26.21 13.06
CA ALA A 154 12.18 26.50 14.49
C ALA A 154 13.49 26.98 15.14
N TYR A 155 14.64 26.60 14.58
CA TYR A 155 15.96 27.05 15.04
C TYR A 155 16.43 28.36 14.39
N LYS A 156 15.86 28.75 13.25
CA LYS A 156 16.28 29.93 12.50
C LYS A 156 15.63 31.18 13.13
N MET A 157 16.46 32.01 13.76
CA MET A 157 16.02 33.32 14.28
C MET A 157 15.51 34.17 13.10
N ASN A 158 14.29 34.69 13.18
CA ASN A 158 13.78 35.63 12.19
C ASN A 158 14.72 36.85 12.11
N ALA A 159 15.11 37.28 10.91
CA ALA A 159 16.02 38.42 10.70
C ALA A 159 15.56 39.71 11.40
N SER A 160 14.24 39.88 11.61
CA SER A 160 13.68 41.00 12.39
C SER A 160 13.86 40.86 13.91
N ALA A 161 13.95 39.63 14.44
CA ALA A 161 14.29 39.37 15.84
C ALA A 161 15.80 39.55 16.11
N ALA A 162 16.65 39.25 15.13
CA ALA A 162 18.09 39.51 15.21
C ALA A 162 18.43 41.01 15.22
N ALA A 163 17.63 41.84 14.53
CA ALA A 163 17.80 43.29 14.49
C ALA A 163 17.33 44.01 15.77
N MET A 164 16.43 43.41 16.56
CA MET A 164 15.90 44.03 17.79
C MET A 164 16.76 43.76 19.03
N PHE A 165 17.70 42.80 18.96
CA PHE A 165 18.60 42.39 20.04
C PHE A 165 20.06 42.85 19.82
N GLY A 166 20.30 43.64 18.77
CA GLY A 166 21.62 44.03 18.31
C GLY A 166 22.03 45.45 18.70
N ASP A 167 21.95 45.82 19.98
CA ASP A 167 22.79 46.85 20.61
C ASP A 167 22.48 46.93 22.13
N GLY A 168 23.50 47.05 22.97
CA GLY A 168 23.34 47.33 24.40
C GLY A 168 23.66 46.17 25.33
N GLY A 169 24.81 46.27 26.00
CA GLY A 169 25.31 45.28 26.95
C GLY A 169 24.38 45.03 28.13
N GLY A 170 24.23 43.75 28.48
CA GLY A 170 23.61 43.29 29.71
C GLY A 170 22.61 42.16 29.51
N GLY A 171 22.95 40.96 30.00
CA GLY A 171 21.93 39.98 30.36
C GLY A 171 22.00 38.64 29.63
N GLY A 172 22.78 37.70 30.19
CA GLY A 172 22.64 36.27 29.92
C GLY A 172 21.26 35.68 30.27
N PHE A 173 20.37 36.47 30.87
CA PHE A 173 18.97 36.13 31.14
C PHE A 173 18.09 36.11 29.87
N SER A 174 18.30 37.03 28.92
CA SER A 174 17.42 37.15 27.74
C SER A 174 17.65 36.03 26.70
N ALA A 175 18.88 35.55 26.57
CA ALA A 175 19.22 34.38 25.75
C ALA A 175 18.61 33.08 26.30
N ARG A 176 18.52 32.96 27.63
CA ARG A 176 17.93 31.79 28.30
C ARG A 176 16.40 31.79 28.21
N GLU A 177 15.79 32.97 28.34
CA GLU A 177 14.34 33.16 28.22
C GLU A 177 13.84 32.94 26.78
N SER A 178 14.58 33.41 25.78
CA SER A 178 14.28 33.13 24.37
C SER A 178 14.47 31.65 23.99
N HIS A 179 15.39 30.94 24.65
CA HIS A 179 15.53 29.48 24.51
C HIS A 179 14.34 28.75 25.15
N ALA A 180 13.92 29.15 26.35
CA ALA A 180 12.79 28.56 27.06
C ALA A 180 11.46 28.73 26.32
N LEU A 181 11.19 29.90 25.72
CA LEU A 181 10.00 30.14 24.91
C LEU A 181 9.97 29.29 23.64
N ARG A 182 11.14 29.11 23.02
CA ARG A 182 11.29 28.27 21.83
C ARG A 182 11.11 26.78 22.15
N GLU A 183 11.69 26.31 23.26
CA GLU A 183 11.44 24.96 23.78
C GLU A 183 9.96 24.73 24.06
N HIS A 184 9.28 25.69 24.69
CA HIS A 184 7.86 25.58 24.98
C HIS A 184 7.01 25.50 23.70
N SER A 185 7.33 26.31 22.68
CA SER A 185 6.65 26.25 21.38
C SER A 185 6.92 24.95 20.63
N PHE A 186 8.15 24.43 20.71
CA PHE A 186 8.57 23.18 20.11
C PHE A 186 7.88 21.98 20.78
N ILE A 187 7.78 21.98 22.11
CA ILE A 187 7.05 20.96 22.87
C ILE A 187 5.59 20.96 22.46
N GLN A 188 4.92 22.11 22.40
CA GLN A 188 3.52 22.18 22.00
C GLN A 188 3.26 21.68 20.57
N GLN A 189 4.13 22.03 19.63
CA GLN A 189 4.04 21.52 18.25
C GLN A 189 4.33 20.01 18.17
N THR A 190 5.27 19.52 18.97
CA THR A 190 5.62 18.09 19.02
C THR A 190 4.51 17.27 19.65
N GLU A 191 3.89 17.74 20.73
CA GLU A 191 2.71 17.10 21.36
C GLU A 191 1.57 16.94 20.34
N GLN A 192 1.24 18.01 19.59
CA GLN A 192 0.19 17.95 18.56
C GLN A 192 0.51 16.97 17.43
N GLN A 193 1.78 16.89 17.00
CA GLN A 193 2.20 15.94 15.98
C GLN A 193 2.23 14.50 16.50
N LEU A 194 2.68 14.29 17.74
CA LEU A 194 2.65 12.97 18.39
C LEU A 194 1.22 12.46 18.56
N ASP A 195 0.29 13.32 18.96
CA ASP A 195 -1.13 12.95 19.06
C ASP A 195 -1.72 12.55 17.71
N ALA A 196 -1.37 13.28 16.64
CA ALA A 196 -1.78 12.94 15.28
C ALA A 196 -1.19 11.59 14.83
N PHE A 197 0.09 11.31 15.14
CA PHE A 197 0.73 10.03 14.85
C PHE A 197 0.14 8.88 15.66
N ILE A 198 -0.21 9.10 16.93
CA ILE A 198 -0.86 8.10 17.78
C ILE A 198 -2.27 7.81 17.27
N ALA A 199 -3.03 8.84 16.86
CA ALA A 199 -4.35 8.66 16.26
C ALA A 199 -4.28 7.86 14.97
N GLN A 200 -3.36 8.22 14.06
CA GLN A 200 -3.10 7.50 12.82
C GLN A 200 -2.65 6.06 13.09
N GLY A 201 -1.76 5.86 14.07
CA GLY A 201 -1.31 4.53 14.49
C GLY A 201 -2.48 3.67 14.98
N ARG A 202 -3.36 4.22 15.82
CA ARG A 202 -4.56 3.51 16.32
C ARG A 202 -5.53 3.14 15.20
N GLU A 203 -5.72 4.01 14.22
CA GLU A 203 -6.55 3.72 13.04
C GLU A 203 -5.96 2.59 12.19
N VAL A 204 -4.64 2.63 11.93
CA VAL A 204 -3.94 1.58 11.18
C VAL A 204 -3.98 0.25 11.93
N PHE A 205 -3.72 0.24 13.24
CA PHE A 205 -3.84 -0.96 14.06
C PHE A 205 -5.27 -1.50 14.08
N GLY A 206 -6.27 -0.63 14.16
CA GLY A 206 -7.68 -1.01 14.05
C GLY A 206 -7.97 -1.71 12.74
N ASN A 207 -7.50 -1.14 11.63
CA ASN A 207 -7.66 -1.73 10.30
C ASN A 207 -6.95 -3.09 10.18
N LEU A 208 -5.72 -3.22 10.69
CA LEU A 208 -5.00 -4.51 10.69
C LEU A 208 -5.68 -5.58 11.55
N VAL A 209 -6.27 -5.21 12.69
CA VAL A 209 -7.04 -6.12 13.54
C VAL A 209 -8.32 -6.56 12.85
N GLU A 210 -9.02 -5.64 12.17
CA GLU A 210 -10.20 -5.94 11.37
C GLU A 210 -9.85 -6.86 10.19
N GLN A 211 -8.72 -6.62 9.53
CA GLN A 211 -8.17 -7.47 8.47
C GLN A 211 -7.87 -8.90 8.95
N ARG A 212 -7.41 -9.07 10.19
CA ARG A 212 -7.22 -10.40 10.78
C ARG A 212 -8.54 -11.16 10.93
N GLY A 213 -9.66 -10.46 11.15
CA GLY A 213 -11.00 -11.03 11.14
C GLY A 213 -11.38 -11.57 9.75
N ILE A 214 -11.04 -10.82 8.70
CA ILE A 214 -11.30 -11.20 7.31
C ILE A 214 -10.45 -12.41 6.91
N LEU A 215 -9.16 -12.46 7.24
CA LEU A 215 -8.32 -13.64 6.96
C LEU A 215 -8.83 -14.90 7.68
N LYS A 216 -9.34 -14.78 8.91
CA LYS A 216 -10.01 -15.90 9.58
C LYS A 216 -11.29 -16.33 8.85
N GLY A 217 -12.04 -15.38 8.28
CA GLY A 217 -13.20 -15.66 7.44
C GLY A 217 -12.82 -16.41 6.16
N THR A 218 -11.75 -15.98 5.48
CA THR A 218 -11.21 -16.66 4.30
C THR A 218 -10.65 -18.04 4.65
N GLN A 219 -9.95 -18.19 5.77
CA GLN A 219 -9.46 -19.49 6.24
C GLN A 219 -10.63 -20.46 6.53
N ARG A 220 -11.72 -19.99 7.14
CA ARG A 220 -12.93 -20.79 7.32
C ARG A 220 -13.51 -21.19 5.97
N ARG A 221 -13.70 -20.24 5.05
CA ARG A 221 -14.18 -20.52 3.69
C ARG A 221 -13.28 -21.45 2.90
N LEU A 222 -11.96 -21.38 3.09
CA LEU A 222 -10.99 -22.29 2.48
C LEU A 222 -11.08 -23.68 3.09
N ARG A 223 -11.22 -23.81 4.41
CA ARG A 223 -11.47 -25.12 5.06
C ARG A 223 -12.78 -25.71 4.59
N ASP A 224 -13.84 -24.91 4.49
CA ASP A 224 -15.15 -25.33 4.01
C ASP A 224 -15.06 -25.73 2.52
N ALA A 225 -14.40 -24.93 1.70
CA ALA A 225 -14.13 -25.24 0.29
C ALA A 225 -13.28 -26.52 0.16
N ALA A 226 -12.23 -26.71 0.96
CA ALA A 226 -11.43 -27.93 0.97
C ALA A 226 -12.27 -29.16 1.39
N ASN A 227 -13.18 -28.99 2.35
CA ASN A 227 -14.10 -30.06 2.76
C ASN A 227 -15.10 -30.40 1.65
N THR A 228 -15.64 -29.39 0.95
CA THR A 228 -16.54 -29.58 -0.20
C THR A 228 -15.84 -30.06 -1.45
N LEU A 229 -14.56 -29.72 -1.66
CA LEU A 229 -13.72 -30.24 -2.74
C LEU A 229 -13.29 -31.69 -2.47
N GLY A 230 -13.10 -32.05 -1.20
CA GLY A 230 -12.99 -33.45 -0.76
C GLY A 230 -14.25 -34.25 -1.08
N LEU A 231 -15.43 -33.66 -0.90
CA LEU A 231 -16.71 -34.23 -1.31
C LEU A 231 -16.90 -34.24 -2.84
N SER A 232 -16.38 -33.23 -3.54
CA SER A 232 -16.39 -33.10 -5.00
C SER A 232 -15.64 -34.25 -5.68
N ARG A 233 -14.58 -34.79 -5.07
CA ARG A 233 -13.89 -36.01 -5.55
C ARG A 233 -14.87 -37.20 -5.66
N ASN A 234 -15.80 -37.33 -4.70
CA ASN A 234 -16.83 -38.37 -4.73
C ASN A 234 -17.92 -38.07 -5.78
N VAL A 235 -18.27 -36.80 -6.00
CA VAL A 235 -19.21 -36.39 -7.05
C VAL A 235 -18.59 -36.57 -8.45
N ILE A 236 -17.30 -36.25 -8.64
CA ILE A 236 -16.52 -36.52 -9.86
C ILE A 236 -16.53 -38.02 -10.15
N GLY A 237 -16.27 -38.86 -9.13
CA GLY A 237 -16.31 -40.31 -9.29
C GLY A 237 -17.72 -40.85 -9.59
N TYR A 238 -18.75 -40.23 -9.01
CA TYR A 238 -20.15 -40.56 -9.30
C TYR A 238 -20.55 -40.21 -10.74
N ILE A 239 -20.05 -39.09 -11.28
CA ILE A 239 -20.26 -38.70 -12.69
C ILE A 239 -19.57 -39.68 -13.63
N GLU A 240 -18.32 -40.07 -13.34
CA GLU A 240 -17.57 -41.00 -14.18
C GLU A 240 -18.20 -42.40 -14.20
N ARG A 241 -18.69 -42.88 -13.05
CA ARG A 241 -19.39 -44.17 -12.94
C ARG A 241 -20.69 -44.23 -13.74
N ARG A 242 -21.41 -43.10 -13.88
CA ARG A 242 -22.64 -43.01 -14.71
C ARG A 242 -22.33 -43.17 -16.20
N SER A 243 -21.20 -42.61 -16.66
CA SER A 243 -20.74 -42.78 -18.05
C SER A 243 -20.32 -44.21 -18.34
N THR A 244 -19.62 -44.87 -17.40
CA THR A 244 -19.26 -46.29 -17.56
C THR A 244 -20.50 -47.19 -17.54
N GLN A 245 -21.47 -46.88 -16.67
CA GLN A 245 -22.73 -47.62 -16.61
C GLN A 245 -23.56 -47.49 -17.90
N ASP A 246 -23.56 -46.32 -18.53
CA ASP A 246 -24.23 -46.10 -19.81
C ASP A 246 -23.59 -46.91 -20.95
N ASN A 247 -22.26 -46.98 -20.99
CA ASN A 247 -21.54 -47.82 -21.95
C ASN A 247 -21.85 -49.32 -21.74
N ILE A 248 -22.01 -49.77 -20.49
CA ILE A 248 -22.43 -51.15 -20.18
C ILE A 248 -23.86 -51.41 -20.67
N ILE A 249 -24.79 -50.47 -20.45
CA ILE A 249 -26.19 -50.59 -20.92
C ILE A 249 -26.24 -50.68 -22.45
N PHE A 250 -25.44 -49.87 -23.15
CA PHE A 250 -25.31 -49.93 -24.59
C PHE A 250 -24.76 -51.29 -25.08
N ALA A 251 -23.68 -51.77 -24.46
CA ALA A 251 -23.06 -53.05 -24.83
C ALA A 251 -24.02 -54.24 -24.60
N VAL A 252 -24.77 -54.24 -23.49
CA VAL A 252 -25.79 -55.26 -23.21
C VAL A 252 -26.91 -55.22 -24.27
N GLY A 253 -27.38 -54.02 -24.64
CA GLY A 253 -28.36 -53.85 -25.71
C GLY A 253 -27.86 -54.38 -27.06
N ALA A 254 -26.60 -54.12 -27.41
CA ALA A 254 -25.99 -54.60 -28.66
C ALA A 254 -25.83 -56.13 -28.69
N ILE A 255 -25.49 -56.76 -27.57
CA ILE A 255 -25.40 -58.23 -27.48
C ILE A 255 -26.79 -58.84 -27.59
N PHE A 256 -27.79 -58.27 -26.92
CA PHE A 256 -29.16 -58.76 -26.97
C PHE A 256 -29.72 -58.76 -28.40
N THR A 257 -29.51 -57.68 -29.16
CA THR A 257 -29.96 -57.60 -30.55
C THR A 257 -29.25 -58.62 -31.44
N LEU A 258 -27.94 -58.84 -31.25
CA LEU A 258 -27.19 -59.89 -31.95
C LEU A 258 -27.74 -61.30 -31.66
N VAL A 259 -28.10 -61.58 -30.41
CA VAL A 259 -28.71 -62.86 -30.01
C VAL A 259 -30.08 -63.05 -30.68
N CYS A 260 -30.91 -62.01 -30.72
CA CYS A 260 -32.18 -62.05 -31.44
C CYS A 260 -31.98 -62.34 -32.94
N PHE A 261 -31.03 -61.67 -33.59
CA PHE A 261 -30.69 -61.93 -34.99
C PHE A 261 -30.21 -63.38 -35.21
N TRP A 262 -29.38 -63.91 -34.31
CA TRP A 262 -28.92 -65.29 -34.38
C TRP A 262 -30.08 -66.29 -34.25
N TYR A 263 -31.02 -66.06 -33.34
CA TYR A 263 -32.20 -66.90 -33.18
C TYR A 263 -33.11 -66.87 -34.43
N ILE A 264 -33.30 -65.70 -35.04
CA ILE A 264 -34.06 -65.58 -36.30
C ILE A 264 -33.37 -66.38 -37.41
N TYR A 265 -32.05 -66.21 -37.58
CA TYR A 265 -31.30 -66.94 -38.59
C TYR A 265 -31.38 -68.46 -38.39
N LYS A 266 -31.31 -68.95 -37.15
CA LYS A 266 -31.34 -70.38 -36.83
C LYS A 266 -32.73 -71.01 -36.88
N TRP A 267 -33.81 -70.21 -36.84
CA TRP A 267 -35.18 -70.72 -36.86
C TRP A 267 -35.84 -70.57 -38.24
N PHE A 268 -35.40 -69.59 -39.04
CA PHE A 268 -35.87 -69.35 -40.41
C PHE A 268 -34.89 -69.83 -41.50
N GLY A 269 -33.70 -70.27 -41.11
CA GLY A 269 -32.68 -70.88 -41.98
C GLY A 269 -32.44 -72.35 -41.66
#